data_AF-A0A7K7W5N2-F1
#
_entry.id   AF-A0A7K7W5N2-F1
#
_cell.length_a   1.000
_cell.length_b   1.000
_cell.length_c   1.000
_cell.angle_alpha   90.00
_cell.angle_beta   90.00
_cell.angle_gamma   90.00
#
_symmetry.space_group_name_H-M   'P 1'
#
loop_
_entity.id
_entity.type
_entity.pdbx_description
1 polymer ?
#
loop_
_entity_poly.entity_id
_entity_poly.type
_entity_poly.pdbx_seq_one_letter_code
_entity_poly.pdbx_strand_id
1 'polypeptide(L)'
;LQSFTESSQKFYHAGLEPTDFVHSSEDSRKQINDWVEEKTAGKIQNLLTTGVINSLTRLVLVNAIYFKGNWEAQFDKERTLERPFKLNK
;
A
#
# COMPACT_ATOMS: atom_id res chain seq x y z
N LEU A 1 22.79 -0.77 -11.99
CA LEU A 1 22.06 -0.48 -10.73
C LEU A 1 21.83 1.01 -10.55
N GLN A 2 22.87 1.84 -10.55
CA GLN A 2 22.72 3.29 -10.37
C GLN A 2 21.76 3.95 -11.38
N SER A 3 21.91 3.68 -12.68
CA SER A 3 20.98 4.20 -13.72
C SER A 3 19.52 3.73 -13.55
N PHE A 4 19.32 2.53 -13.01
CA PHE A 4 17.99 1.98 -12.72
C PHE A 4 17.36 2.72 -11.54
N THR A 5 18.10 2.89 -10.43
CA THR A 5 17.63 3.61 -9.25
C THR A 5 17.35 5.07 -9.58
N GLU A 6 18.22 5.74 -10.34
CA GLU A 6 18.02 7.11 -10.78
C GLU A 6 16.76 7.26 -11.65
N SER A 7 16.53 6.32 -12.57
CA SER A 7 15.31 6.32 -13.40
C SER A 7 14.05 6.05 -12.57
N SER A 8 14.11 5.09 -11.64
CA SER A 8 13.00 4.77 -10.75
C SER A 8 12.60 5.97 -9.89
N GLN A 9 13.59 6.65 -9.32
CA GLN A 9 13.38 7.88 -8.56
C GLN A 9 12.85 9.02 -9.45
N LYS A 10 13.40 9.20 -10.65
CA LYS A 10 13.03 10.30 -11.55
C LYS A 10 11.59 10.17 -12.08
N PHE A 11 11.19 8.97 -12.49
CA PHE A 11 9.92 8.77 -13.21
C PHE A 11 8.77 8.31 -12.30
N TYR A 12 9.09 7.66 -11.18
CA TYR A 12 8.08 7.07 -10.29
C TYR A 12 8.18 7.57 -8.86
N HIS A 13 9.15 8.43 -8.54
CA HIS A 13 9.47 8.84 -7.16
C HIS A 13 9.69 7.63 -6.23
N ALA A 14 10.16 6.52 -6.82
CA ALA A 14 10.36 5.26 -6.13
C ALA A 14 11.82 5.15 -5.69
N GLY A 15 12.02 5.14 -4.36
CA GLY A 15 13.30 4.84 -3.75
C GLY A 15 13.60 3.34 -3.77
N LEU A 16 14.87 2.99 -3.53
CA LEU A 16 15.30 1.60 -3.32
C LEU A 16 15.68 1.43 -1.85
N GLU A 17 15.04 0.48 -1.17
CA GLU A 17 15.32 0.17 0.23
C GLU A 17 15.88 -1.26 0.34
N PRO A 18 17.16 -1.43 0.73
CA PRO A 18 17.74 -2.75 0.96
C PRO A 18 17.11 -3.43 2.19
N THR A 19 16.79 -4.72 2.07
CA THR A 19 16.31 -5.55 3.18
C THR A 19 16.81 -6.99 3.01
N ASP A 20 16.78 -7.79 4.07
CA ASP A 20 17.31 -9.15 4.08
C ASP A 20 16.20 -10.20 3.97
N PHE A 21 15.79 -10.50 2.74
CA PHE A 21 14.84 -11.58 2.51
C PHE A 21 15.42 -12.96 2.81
N VAL A 22 16.74 -13.17 2.67
CA VAL A 22 17.35 -14.51 2.74
C VAL A 22 17.34 -15.03 4.18
N HIS A 23 17.70 -14.17 5.13
CA HIS A 23 17.79 -14.54 6.54
C HIS A 23 16.64 -14.01 7.39
N SER A 24 15.93 -12.97 6.95
CA SER A 24 14.94 -12.25 7.76
C SER A 24 13.66 -11.89 6.99
N SER A 25 13.16 -12.80 6.13
CA SER A 25 11.99 -12.53 5.27
C SER A 25 10.75 -12.04 6.01
N GLU A 26 10.49 -12.53 7.23
CA GLU A 26 9.32 -12.07 8.01
C GLU A 26 9.49 -10.65 8.55
N ASP A 27 10.70 -10.23 8.89
CA ASP A 27 10.96 -8.85 9.31
C ASP A 27 10.91 -7.91 8.10
N SER A 28 11.46 -8.31 6.95
CA SER A 28 11.28 -7.57 5.68
C SER A 28 9.80 -7.42 5.32
N ARG A 29 8.98 -8.46 5.56
CA ARG A 29 7.53 -8.40 5.30
C ARG A 29 6.85 -7.36 6.18
N LYS A 30 7.20 -7.33 7.47
CA LYS A 30 6.68 -6.33 8.41
C LYS A 30 7.10 -4.93 8.01
N GLN A 31 8.38 -4.70 7.70
CA GLN A 31 8.87 -3.40 7.25
C GLN A 31 8.09 -2.87 6.03
N ILE A 32 7.85 -3.72 5.03
CA ILE A 32 7.06 -3.34 3.84
C ILE A 32 5.62 -2.97 4.23
N ASN A 33 4.97 -3.77 5.09
CA ASN A 33 3.61 -3.50 5.54
C ASN A 33 3.51 -2.21 6.36
N ASP A 34 4.45 -1.97 7.27
CA ASP A 34 4.51 -0.77 8.09
C ASP A 34 4.69 0.47 7.22
N TRP A 35 5.57 0.40 6.21
CA TRP A 35 5.74 1.47 5.23
C TRP A 35 4.46 1.74 4.44
N VAL A 36 3.76 0.70 3.96
CA VAL A 36 2.48 0.85 3.24
C VAL A 36 1.43 1.47 4.15
N GLU A 37 1.36 1.02 5.40
CA GLU A 37 0.42 1.54 6.39
C GLU A 37 0.65 3.03 6.63
N GLU A 38 1.90 3.44 6.82
CA GLU A 38 2.29 4.85 6.97
C GLU A 38 1.89 5.67 5.73
N LYS A 39 2.23 5.21 4.52
CA LYS A 39 1.91 5.93 3.27
C LYS A 39 0.42 5.98 2.95
N THR A 40 -0.39 5.14 3.58
CA THR A 40 -1.84 5.08 3.38
C THR A 40 -2.63 5.56 4.60
N ALA A 41 -1.99 6.27 5.53
CA ALA A 41 -2.62 6.81 6.74
C ALA A 41 -3.41 5.74 7.52
N GLY A 42 -2.84 4.53 7.64
CA GLY A 42 -3.44 3.42 8.37
C GLY A 42 -4.57 2.70 7.62
N LYS A 43 -4.81 3.00 6.34
CA LYS A 43 -5.96 2.44 5.60
C LYS A 43 -5.67 1.15 4.87
N ILE A 44 -4.42 0.91 4.49
CA ILE A 44 -3.97 -0.37 3.96
C ILE A 44 -3.01 -0.97 4.97
N GLN A 45 -3.47 -2.01 5.65
CA GLN A 45 -2.71 -2.75 6.63
C GLN A 45 -2.48 -4.16 6.12
N ASN A 46 -1.36 -4.77 6.50
CA ASN A 46 -1.04 -6.16 6.16
C ASN A 46 -1.16 -6.48 4.65
N LEU A 47 -0.68 -5.58 3.79
CA LEU A 47 -0.70 -5.76 2.34
C LEU A 47 -0.09 -7.12 1.93
N LEU A 48 1.06 -7.45 2.50
CA LEU A 48 1.72 -8.75 2.36
C LEU A 48 1.34 -9.64 3.54
N THR A 49 0.55 -10.67 3.26
CA THR A 49 0.21 -11.72 4.23
C THR A 49 1.41 -12.63 4.49
N THR A 50 1.40 -13.32 5.64
CA THR A 50 2.45 -14.28 6.01
C THR A 50 2.67 -15.33 4.93
N GLY A 51 3.92 -15.65 4.63
CA GLY A 51 4.31 -16.65 3.62
C GLY A 51 4.31 -16.17 2.16
N VAL A 52 3.87 -14.95 1.86
CA VAL A 52 3.94 -14.38 0.49
C VAL A 52 5.37 -14.14 0.04
N ILE A 53 6.24 -13.72 0.97
CA ILE A 53 7.68 -13.54 0.72
C ILE A 53 8.50 -14.52 1.55
N ASN A 54 9.65 -14.93 1.03
CA ASN A 54 10.50 -15.95 1.63
C ASN A 54 11.99 -15.74 1.26
N SER A 55 12.84 -16.68 1.67
CA SER A 55 14.29 -16.62 1.42
C SER A 55 14.73 -16.67 -0.04
N LEU A 56 13.81 -16.97 -0.98
CA LEU A 56 14.05 -16.90 -2.41
C LEU A 56 13.62 -15.55 -3.02
N THR A 57 12.90 -14.70 -2.27
CA THR A 57 12.54 -13.35 -2.72
C THR A 57 13.81 -12.50 -2.90
N ARG A 58 13.88 -11.75 -4.01
CA ARG A 58 15.03 -10.89 -4.34
C ARG A 58 14.66 -9.42 -4.49
N LEU A 59 13.41 -9.14 -4.87
CA LEU A 59 12.89 -7.80 -5.06
C LEU A 59 11.38 -7.83 -4.86
N VAL A 60 10.86 -6.81 -4.16
CA VAL A 60 9.44 -6.53 -4.07
C VAL A 60 9.23 -5.11 -4.58
N LEU A 61 8.34 -4.93 -5.56
CA LEU A 61 7.90 -3.63 -6.03
C LEU A 61 6.51 -3.34 -5.45
N VAL A 62 6.38 -2.25 -4.71
CA VAL A 62 5.15 -1.91 -3.98
C VAL A 62 4.62 -0.56 -4.45
N ASN A 63 3.32 -0.50 -4.69
CA ASN A 63 2.58 0.75 -4.90
C ASN A 63 1.28 0.69 -4.08
N ALA A 64 1.02 1.71 -3.28
CA ALA A 64 -0.17 1.83 -2.47
C ALA A 64 -0.68 3.27 -2.53
N ILE A 65 -1.97 3.44 -2.82
CA ILE A 65 -2.59 4.76 -2.98
C ILE A 65 -3.80 4.84 -2.06
N TYR A 66 -3.81 5.86 -1.20
CA TYR A 66 -4.97 6.25 -0.40
C TYR A 66 -5.46 7.63 -0.84
N PHE A 67 -6.77 7.73 -1.09
CA PHE A 67 -7.42 8.98 -1.43
C PHE A 67 -8.57 9.27 -0.47
N LYS A 68 -8.59 10.49 0.07
CA LYS A 68 -9.70 11.02 0.86
C LYS A 68 -10.02 12.43 0.38
N GLY A 69 -11.15 12.57 -0.31
CA GLY A 69 -11.64 13.85 -0.80
C GLY A 69 -12.87 14.32 -0.02
N ASN A 70 -13.00 15.64 0.11
CA ASN A 70 -14.27 16.24 0.47
C ASN A 70 -15.10 16.41 -0.81
N TRP A 71 -16.41 16.19 -0.70
CA TRP A 71 -17.33 16.57 -1.76
C TRP A 71 -17.35 18.09 -1.92
N GLU A 72 -17.37 18.57 -3.16
CA GLU A 72 -17.56 19.99 -3.47
C GLU A 72 -18.93 20.48 -2.96
N ALA A 73 -19.98 19.71 -3.25
CA ALA A 73 -21.30 19.86 -2.64
C ALA A 73 -21.52 18.74 -1.63
N GLN A 74 -21.42 19.06 -0.34
CA GLN A 74 -21.58 18.07 0.74
C GLN A 74 -23.05 17.65 0.92
N PHE A 75 -23.24 16.40 1.33
CA PHE A 75 -24.55 15.89 1.69
C PHE A 75 -24.97 16.42 3.07
N ASP A 76 -26.26 16.76 3.19
CA ASP A 76 -26.87 17.02 4.48
C ASP A 76 -27.00 15.70 5.27
N LYS A 77 -26.32 15.64 6.42
CA LYS A 77 -26.27 14.45 7.26
C LYS A 77 -27.66 14.05 7.77
N GLU A 78 -28.54 15.01 8.04
CA GLU A 78 -29.90 14.76 8.55
C GLU A 78 -30.80 14.07 7.51
N ARG A 79 -30.39 14.08 6.23
CA ARG A 79 -31.10 13.40 5.15
C ARG A 79 -30.59 11.97 4.89
N THR A 80 -29.61 11.50 5.65
CA THR A 80 -29.08 10.14 5.53
C THR A 80 -29.94 9.17 6.32
N LEU A 81 -30.56 8.20 5.64
CA LEU A 81 -31.49 7.23 6.24
C LEU A 81 -31.22 5.84 5.66
N GLU A 82 -31.46 4.80 6.46
CA GLU A 82 -31.38 3.41 5.99
C GLU A 82 -32.37 3.16 4.86
N ARG A 83 -31.90 2.48 3.81
CA ARG A 83 -32.70 2.07 2.65
C ARG A 83 -32.23 0.70 2.16
N PRO A 84 -33.12 -0.14 1.61
CA PRO A 84 -32.71 -1.40 0.99
C PRO A 84 -31.69 -1.18 -0.14
N PHE A 85 -30.56 -1.90 -0.10
CA PHE A 85 -29.59 -1.94 -1.18
C PHE A 85 -29.75 -3.23 -1.99
N LYS A 86 -29.96 -3.11 -3.31
CA LYS A 86 -30.11 -4.26 -4.20
C LYS A 86 -28.74 -4.74 -4.69
N LEU A 87 -28.28 -5.86 -4.12
CA LEU A 87 -27.02 -6.53 -4.46
C LEU A 87 -27.14 -7.38 -5.73
N ASN A 88 -27.40 -6.78 -6.91
CA ASN A 88 -27.51 -7.42 -8.25
C ASN A 88 -28.96 -7.60 -8.76
N LYS A 89 -29.10 -7.80 -10.09
CA LYS A 89 -30.39 -7.89 -10.81
C LYS A 89 -31.22 -9.10 -10.40
#